data_AF-A0A1T4YUH1-F1
#
_entry.id   AF-A0A1T4YUH1-F1
#
_cell.length_a   1.000
_cell.length_b   1.000
_cell.length_c   1.000
_cell.angle_alpha   90.00
_cell.angle_beta   90.00
_cell.angle_gamma   90.00
#
_symmetry.space_group_name_H-M   'P 1'
#
loop_
_entity.id
_entity.type
_entity.pdbx_description
1 polymer ?
#
loop_
_entity_poly.entity_id
_entity_poly.type
_entity_poly.pdbx_seq_one_letter_code
_entity_poly.pdbx_strand_id
1 'polypeptide(L)'
;MVRLNKKKVNMDYFEESDTNPKCKSPVVSCKTPILHCSVSNEMVRFIQDDNEGVVTIRLKINESHEFRDVEIMINCPEVDERLSRLIQQINQMMFSIHGKKDGNTYPIISDELLYIESVNDTTFLYTDREVFESDKKLYEFEEQLVNTRFLRISKNFIVNTSKIENVKALINGRFEASLSNGEKVIVNRHYVKSFRKHFLG
;
A
#
# COMPACT_ATOMS: atom_id res chain seq x y z
N MET A 1 12.74 0.94 29.28
CA MET A 1 13.63 2.08 29.01
C MET A 1 14.54 1.71 27.84
N VAL A 2 14.08 1.94 26.61
CA VAL A 2 14.85 1.65 25.40
C VAL A 2 15.22 2.99 24.78
N ARG A 3 16.53 3.28 24.80
CA ARG A 3 17.14 4.43 24.14
C ARG A 3 17.09 4.21 22.63
N LEU A 4 16.45 5.11 21.90
CA LEU A 4 16.68 5.26 20.45
C LEU A 4 17.65 6.43 20.24
N ASN A 5 18.88 6.07 19.87
CA ASN A 5 19.93 6.99 19.47
C ASN A 5 19.56 7.64 18.14
N LYS A 6 19.42 8.96 18.11
CA LYS A 6 19.43 9.76 16.88
C LYS A 6 20.81 9.63 16.23
N LYS A 7 20.95 8.78 15.21
CA LYS A 7 22.10 8.84 14.29
C LYS A 7 21.71 9.69 13.08
N LYS A 8 22.39 10.84 12.96
CA LYS A 8 22.52 11.61 11.71
C LYS A 8 23.15 10.71 10.65
N VAL A 9 22.58 10.69 9.45
CA VAL A 9 23.25 10.17 8.25
C VAL A 9 23.50 11.36 7.33
N ASN A 10 24.77 11.57 7.00
CA ASN A 10 25.24 12.56 6.04
C ASN A 10 24.94 12.08 4.62
N MET A 11 24.57 13.03 3.76
CA MET A 11 24.31 12.82 2.35
C MET A 11 25.56 13.25 1.58
N ASP A 12 26.38 12.28 1.17
CA ASP A 12 27.56 12.52 0.34
C ASP A 12 27.16 12.43 -1.13
N TYR A 13 27.30 13.54 -1.85
CA TYR A 13 27.19 13.62 -3.30
C TYR A 13 28.51 13.15 -3.92
N PHE A 14 28.45 12.26 -4.91
CA PHE A 14 29.58 11.97 -5.81
C PHE A 14 29.42 12.77 -7.11
N GLU A 15 30.44 13.57 -7.43
CA GLU A 15 30.62 14.28 -8.70
C GLU A 15 31.23 13.37 -9.79
N GLU A 16 31.04 13.84 -11.02
CA GLU A 16 31.13 13.24 -12.36
C GLU A 16 32.54 12.78 -12.82
N SER A 17 32.58 11.92 -13.86
CA SER A 17 33.60 12.05 -14.91
C SER A 17 33.19 11.35 -16.23
N ASP A 18 32.67 12.17 -17.15
CA ASP A 18 32.92 12.30 -18.60
C ASP A 18 33.47 11.14 -19.46
N THR A 19 32.84 10.94 -20.64
CA THR A 19 33.33 11.36 -21.98
C THR A 19 32.48 10.66 -23.08
N ASN A 20 31.58 11.29 -23.84
CA ASN A 20 31.74 12.25 -24.97
C ASN A 20 30.94 11.69 -26.19
N PRO A 21 30.71 12.41 -27.31
CA PRO A 21 29.79 13.53 -27.59
C PRO A 21 28.71 13.18 -28.65
N LYS A 22 27.59 13.90 -28.66
CA LYS A 22 27.05 14.62 -29.84
C LYS A 22 25.66 15.19 -29.53
N CYS A 23 25.61 16.48 -29.18
CA CYS A 23 24.73 17.49 -29.78
C CYS A 23 24.91 18.82 -29.04
N LYS A 24 25.58 19.79 -29.67
CA LYS A 24 25.51 21.23 -29.37
C LYS A 24 24.18 21.70 -29.99
N SER A 25 23.26 22.46 -29.38
CA SER A 25 23.35 23.78 -28.71
C SER A 25 21.89 24.26 -28.40
N PRO A 26 21.63 25.40 -27.73
CA PRO A 26 22.30 26.09 -26.63
C PRO A 26 21.44 26.17 -25.35
N VAL A 27 22.10 26.45 -24.23
CA VAL A 27 21.51 26.74 -22.91
C VAL A 27 20.69 28.04 -22.95
N VAL A 28 19.40 27.94 -22.60
CA VAL A 28 18.64 29.05 -21.99
C VAL A 28 18.05 28.53 -20.68
N SER A 29 18.54 29.14 -19.60
CA SER A 29 18.07 29.05 -18.23
C SER A 29 16.62 29.56 -18.11
N CYS A 30 15.71 28.76 -17.54
CA CYS A 30 14.75 29.21 -16.52
C CYS A 30 13.91 28.03 -15.98
N LYS A 31 13.99 27.84 -14.66
CA LYS A 31 12.94 27.42 -13.69
C LYS A 31 11.81 26.48 -14.18
N THR A 32 11.85 25.26 -13.67
CA THR A 32 10.76 24.28 -13.45
C THR A 32 9.52 24.35 -14.34
N PRO A 33 9.20 23.24 -15.01
CA PRO A 33 7.82 22.80 -15.07
C PRO A 33 7.69 21.36 -14.57
N ILE A 34 6.72 21.22 -13.68
CA ILE A 34 5.97 20.00 -13.34
C ILE A 34 6.01 19.03 -14.52
N LEU A 35 6.45 17.79 -14.27
CA LEU A 35 6.29 16.71 -15.23
C LEU A 35 4.80 16.64 -15.61
N HIS A 36 4.49 17.09 -16.82
CA HIS A 36 3.25 16.78 -17.49
C HIS A 36 3.23 15.26 -17.65
N CYS A 37 2.50 14.56 -16.78
CA CYS A 37 2.09 13.20 -17.05
C CYS A 37 0.80 13.31 -17.88
N SER A 38 0.92 13.09 -19.18
CA SER A 38 -0.22 12.90 -20.07
C SER A 38 -0.91 11.58 -19.70
N VAL A 39 -2.05 11.65 -19.01
CA VAL A 39 -2.85 10.45 -18.75
C VAL A 39 -3.75 10.19 -19.96
N SER A 40 -3.49 9.06 -20.62
CA SER A 40 -4.29 8.50 -21.69
C SER A 40 -5.70 8.19 -21.16
N ASN A 41 -6.74 8.62 -21.88
CA ASN A 41 -8.09 8.07 -21.71
C ASN A 41 -8.07 6.60 -22.17
N GLU A 42 -7.61 5.70 -21.30
CA GLU A 42 -7.57 4.28 -21.60
C GLU A 42 -8.94 3.63 -21.39
N MET A 43 -9.48 3.10 -22.48
CA MET A 43 -10.64 2.20 -22.42
C MET A 43 -10.16 0.84 -21.91
N VAL A 44 -10.20 0.64 -20.59
CA VAL A 44 -9.90 -0.67 -20.01
C VAL A 44 -11.10 -1.61 -20.27
N ARG A 45 -10.97 -2.50 -21.25
CA ARG A 45 -11.96 -3.55 -21.51
C ARG A 45 -11.62 -4.79 -20.69
N PHE A 46 -12.43 -5.08 -19.67
CA PHE A 46 -12.34 -6.35 -18.94
C PHE A 46 -13.18 -7.42 -19.65
N ILE A 47 -12.56 -8.15 -20.57
CA ILE A 47 -13.18 -9.33 -21.20
C ILE A 47 -12.96 -10.52 -20.28
N GLN A 48 -14.03 -11.22 -19.92
CA GLN A 48 -13.93 -12.56 -19.38
C GLN A 48 -14.85 -13.45 -20.21
N ASP A 49 -14.26 -14.48 -20.82
CA ASP A 49 -14.94 -15.54 -21.56
C ASP A 49 -15.59 -16.47 -20.55
N ASP A 50 -16.85 -16.20 -20.21
CA ASP A 50 -17.80 -17.21 -19.76
C ASP A 50 -19.18 -16.70 -20.22
N ASN A 51 -19.94 -17.57 -20.88
CA ASN A 51 -21.20 -17.24 -21.55
C ASN A 51 -22.23 -16.57 -20.62
N GLU A 52 -22.23 -15.24 -20.54
CA GLU A 52 -23.37 -14.36 -20.30
C GLU A 52 -22.89 -12.89 -20.33
N GLY A 53 -23.25 -12.14 -21.38
CA GLY A 53 -23.18 -10.67 -21.43
C GLY A 53 -21.82 -9.99 -21.24
N VAL A 54 -21.27 -9.40 -22.30
CA VAL A 54 -20.09 -8.53 -22.19
C VAL A 54 -20.47 -7.22 -21.48
N VAL A 55 -20.17 -7.11 -20.19
CA VAL A 55 -20.30 -5.85 -19.43
C VAL A 55 -19.16 -4.91 -19.80
N THR A 56 -19.49 -3.75 -20.36
CA THR A 56 -18.50 -2.72 -20.72
C THR A 56 -18.39 -1.69 -19.61
N ILE A 57 -17.28 -1.71 -18.86
CA ILE A 57 -16.95 -0.68 -17.88
C ILE A 57 -16.19 0.44 -18.60
N ARG A 58 -16.63 1.69 -18.44
CA ARG A 58 -15.93 2.88 -18.93
C ARG A 58 -15.41 3.67 -17.75
N LEU A 59 -14.09 3.73 -17.61
CA LEU A 59 -13.44 4.59 -16.64
C LEU A 59 -13.11 5.92 -17.30
N LYS A 60 -13.44 7.02 -16.63
CA LYS A 60 -13.11 8.38 -17.06
C LYS A 60 -12.37 9.07 -15.93
N ILE A 61 -11.16 9.53 -16.21
CA ILE A 61 -10.36 10.30 -15.26
C ILE A 61 -10.54 11.76 -15.62
N ASN A 62 -11.02 12.57 -14.67
CA ASN A 62 -11.12 14.02 -14.81
C ASN A 62 -10.16 14.65 -13.81
N GLU A 63 -9.07 15.24 -14.28
CA GLU A 63 -8.06 15.88 -13.43
C GLU A 63 -8.22 17.41 -13.46
N SER A 64 -8.21 18.03 -12.29
CA SER A 64 -8.22 19.49 -12.13
C SER A 64 -7.61 19.85 -10.78
N HIS A 65 -6.87 20.95 -10.72
CA HIS A 65 -6.34 21.51 -9.47
C HIS A 65 -7.45 22.05 -8.54
N GLU A 66 -8.70 22.13 -9.02
CA GLU A 66 -9.86 22.55 -8.22
C GLU A 66 -10.43 21.41 -7.36
N PHE A 67 -10.11 20.15 -7.69
CA PHE A 67 -10.53 19.00 -6.90
C PHE A 67 -9.64 18.87 -5.65
N ARG A 68 -10.26 18.87 -4.47
CA ARG A 68 -9.55 18.69 -3.19
C ARG A 68 -9.39 17.22 -2.79
N ASP A 69 -10.27 16.36 -3.31
CA ASP A 69 -10.36 14.95 -2.96
C ASP A 69 -10.56 14.09 -4.22
N VAL A 70 -10.22 12.81 -4.13
CA VAL A 70 -10.53 11.82 -5.18
C VAL A 70 -11.97 11.34 -5.00
N GLU A 71 -12.82 11.60 -5.99
CA GLU A 71 -14.21 11.14 -6.02
C GLU A 71 -14.40 10.07 -7.10
N ILE A 72 -15.05 8.95 -6.75
CA ILE A 72 -15.40 7.88 -7.69
C ILE A 72 -16.92 7.87 -7.90
N MET A 73 -17.36 8.26 -9.10
CA MET A 73 -18.77 8.23 -9.50
C MET A 73 -19.05 7.05 -10.45
N ILE A 74 -19.88 6.10 -10.00
CA ILE A 74 -20.27 4.92 -10.77
C ILE A 74 -21.68 5.13 -11.33
N ASN A 75 -21.78 5.28 -12.65
CA ASN A 75 -23.05 5.34 -13.37
C ASN A 75 -23.36 3.98 -14.00
N CYS A 76 -24.40 3.28 -13.54
CA CYS A 76 -24.79 1.96 -14.04
C CYS A 76 -26.31 1.84 -14.20
N PRO A 77 -26.81 0.99 -15.13
CA PRO A 77 -28.24 0.68 -15.24
C PRO A 77 -28.80 -0.06 -14.00
N GLU A 78 -28.03 -1.00 -13.47
CA GLU A 78 -28.32 -1.78 -12.26
C GLU A 78 -27.01 -2.20 -11.57
N VAL A 79 -27.05 -2.46 -10.27
CA VAL A 79 -25.91 -3.01 -9.52
C VAL A 79 -25.98 -4.54 -9.52
N ASP A 80 -25.14 -5.17 -10.34
CA ASP A 80 -25.00 -6.63 -10.40
C ASP A 80 -23.90 -7.16 -9.44
N GLU A 81 -23.74 -8.49 -9.37
CA GLU A 81 -22.74 -9.14 -8.52
C GLU A 81 -21.30 -8.72 -8.89
N ARG A 82 -21.02 -8.51 -10.18
CA ARG A 82 -19.70 -8.13 -10.67
C ARG A 82 -19.34 -6.71 -10.27
N LEU A 83 -20.27 -5.76 -10.43
CA LEU A 83 -20.10 -4.38 -10.00
C LEU A 83 -20.00 -4.30 -8.47
N SER A 84 -20.75 -5.12 -7.74
CA SER A 84 -20.66 -5.22 -6.28
C SER A 84 -19.26 -5.66 -5.83
N ARG A 85 -18.65 -6.64 -6.52
CA ARG A 85 -17.26 -7.06 -6.25
C ARG A 85 -16.26 -5.93 -6.53
N LEU A 86 -16.45 -5.15 -7.59
CA LEU A 86 -15.61 -3.99 -7.89
C LEU A 86 -15.72 -2.90 -6.81
N ILE A 87 -16.93 -2.57 -6.39
CA ILE A 87 -17.19 -1.62 -5.30
C ILE A 87 -16.51 -2.09 -4.02
N GLN A 88 -16.61 -3.38 -3.69
CA GLN A 88 -15.91 -3.94 -2.53
C GLN A 88 -14.40 -3.76 -2.63
N GLN A 89 -13.80 -4.00 -3.80
CA GLN A 89 -12.37 -3.78 -3.99
C GLN A 89 -11.98 -2.31 -3.81
N ILE A 90 -12.78 -1.38 -4.34
CA ILE A 90 -12.57 0.07 -4.15
C ILE A 90 -12.65 0.43 -2.66
N ASN A 91 -13.70 -0.02 -1.96
CA ASN A 91 -13.89 0.25 -0.54
C ASN A 91 -12.80 -0.38 0.33
N GLN A 92 -12.29 -1.57 -0.04
CA GLN A 92 -11.17 -2.22 0.65
C GLN A 92 -9.88 -1.42 0.55
N MET A 93 -9.69 -0.63 -0.52
CA MET A 93 -8.50 0.19 -0.70
C MET A 93 -8.52 1.47 0.16
N MET A 94 -9.68 1.93 0.65
CA MET A 94 -9.80 3.27 1.24
C MET A 94 -10.72 3.35 2.48
N PHE A 95 -10.78 2.32 3.34
CA PHE A 95 -11.48 2.44 4.64
C PHE A 95 -10.53 2.92 5.75
N SER A 96 -11.09 3.61 6.75
CA SER A 96 -10.35 4.10 7.91
C SER A 96 -10.37 3.11 9.07
N ILE A 97 -9.24 2.92 9.73
CA ILE A 97 -9.09 2.26 11.03
C ILE A 97 -8.88 3.33 12.09
N HIS A 98 -9.54 3.20 13.24
CA HIS A 98 -9.33 4.13 14.35
C HIS A 98 -8.16 3.67 15.22
N GLY A 99 -7.19 4.54 15.44
CA GLY A 99 -6.08 4.35 16.37
C GLY A 99 -6.04 5.45 17.43
N LYS A 100 -5.44 5.17 18.59
CA LYS A 100 -5.30 6.08 19.71
C LYS A 100 -3.86 6.53 19.87
N LYS A 101 -3.65 7.81 20.13
CA LYS A 101 -2.33 8.37 20.44
C LYS A 101 -2.50 9.59 21.33
N ASP A 102 -1.71 9.68 22.40
CA ASP A 102 -1.72 10.81 23.34
C ASP A 102 -3.13 11.17 23.85
N GLY A 103 -3.95 10.15 24.13
CA GLY A 103 -5.33 10.29 24.61
C GLY A 103 -6.38 10.66 23.56
N ASN A 104 -5.98 10.84 22.29
CA ASN A 104 -6.87 11.18 21.18
C ASN A 104 -7.08 10.00 20.24
N THR A 105 -8.23 9.94 19.57
CA THR A 105 -8.56 8.94 18.54
C THR A 105 -8.42 9.57 17.15
N TYR A 106 -7.70 8.89 16.26
CA TYR A 106 -7.42 9.32 14.90
C TYR A 106 -7.95 8.30 13.88
N PRO A 107 -8.63 8.74 12.81
CA PRO A 107 -8.87 7.89 11.65
C PRO A 107 -7.56 7.74 10.87
N ILE A 108 -7.19 6.50 10.57
CA ILE A 108 -6.00 6.13 9.81
C ILE A 108 -6.47 5.45 8.54
N ILE A 109 -6.06 5.94 7.38
CA ILE A 109 -6.39 5.30 6.11
C ILE A 109 -5.66 3.94 6.08
N SER A 110 -6.38 2.87 5.75
CA SER A 110 -5.79 1.52 5.80
C SER A 110 -4.57 1.35 4.91
N ASP A 111 -4.48 2.06 3.77
CA ASP A 111 -3.27 2.06 2.94
C ASP A 111 -2.07 2.77 3.57
N GLU A 112 -2.24 3.64 4.57
CA GLU A 112 -1.09 4.23 5.29
C GLU A 112 -0.46 3.25 6.29
N LEU A 113 -1.17 2.18 6.66
CA LEU A 113 -0.68 1.18 7.59
C LEU A 113 0.29 0.23 6.91
N LEU A 114 1.48 0.12 7.51
CA LEU A 114 2.51 -0.85 7.14
C LEU A 114 2.19 -2.22 7.75
N TYR A 115 1.85 -2.25 9.03
CA TYR A 115 1.52 -3.46 9.77
C TYR A 115 0.80 -3.18 11.08
N ILE A 116 0.27 -4.25 11.66
CA ILE A 116 -0.38 -4.29 12.97
C ILE A 116 0.36 -5.33 13.81
N GLU A 117 0.79 -4.95 15.00
CA GLU A 117 1.50 -5.84 15.92
C GLU A 117 0.82 -5.82 17.29
N SER A 118 0.81 -6.96 17.98
CA SER A 118 0.50 -6.97 19.41
C SER A 118 1.75 -7.22 20.26
N VAL A 119 1.93 -6.36 21.26
CA VAL A 119 2.99 -6.40 22.26
C VAL A 119 2.33 -6.30 23.63
N ASN A 120 2.57 -7.30 24.50
CA ASN A 120 2.02 -7.36 25.87
C ASN A 120 0.51 -7.05 25.93
N ASP A 121 -0.28 -7.78 25.14
CA ASP A 121 -1.75 -7.66 25.03
C ASP A 121 -2.30 -6.32 24.51
N THR A 122 -1.42 -5.38 24.17
CA THR A 122 -1.76 -4.12 23.52
C THR A 122 -1.54 -4.28 22.02
N THR A 123 -2.46 -3.79 21.20
CA THR A 123 -2.34 -3.79 19.74
C THR A 123 -1.90 -2.43 19.25
N PHE A 124 -0.95 -2.42 18.33
CA PHE A 124 -0.36 -1.22 17.75
C PHE A 124 -0.53 -1.23 16.24
N LEU A 125 -0.89 -0.07 15.69
CA LEU A 125 -1.05 0.22 14.27
C LEU A 125 0.14 1.08 13.84
N TYR A 126 0.95 0.56 12.92
CA TYR A 126 2.18 1.24 12.48
C TYR A 126 1.98 1.83 11.10
N THR A 127 2.18 3.14 10.98
CA THR A 127 2.37 3.84 9.70
C THR A 127 3.85 4.16 9.53
N ASP A 128 4.22 4.75 8.39
CA ASP A 128 5.59 5.21 8.16
C ASP A 128 6.04 6.33 9.12
N ARG A 129 5.08 7.05 9.71
CA ARG A 129 5.35 8.25 10.52
C ARG A 129 5.03 8.08 12.00
N GLU A 130 4.00 7.32 12.30
CA GLU A 130 3.41 7.28 13.63
C GLU A 130 2.99 5.86 14.03
N VAL A 131 2.87 5.67 15.33
CA VAL A 131 2.36 4.44 15.95
C VAL A 131 1.14 4.80 16.78
N PHE A 132 0.07 4.05 16.60
CA PHE A 132 -1.18 4.24 17.32
C PHE A 132 -1.55 2.98 18.08
N GLU A 133 -2.13 3.13 19.26
CA GLU A 133 -2.71 2.04 20.03
C GLU A 133 -4.12 1.69 19.53
N SER A 134 -4.56 0.46 19.71
CA SER A 134 -5.92 0.03 19.42
C SER A 134 -6.44 -0.90 20.50
N ASP A 135 -7.70 -0.72 20.89
CA ASP A 135 -8.39 -1.62 21.82
C ASP A 135 -8.68 -2.99 21.17
N LYS A 136 -8.80 -3.01 19.84
CA LYS A 136 -9.03 -4.25 19.07
C LYS A 136 -7.84 -5.19 19.16
N LYS A 137 -8.13 -6.48 19.28
CA LYS A 137 -7.16 -7.57 19.20
C LYS A 137 -6.84 -7.93 17.76
N LEU A 138 -5.73 -8.65 17.57
CA LEU A 138 -5.29 -9.04 16.23
C LEU A 138 -6.31 -9.89 15.45
N TYR A 139 -7.08 -10.75 16.12
CA TYR A 139 -8.08 -11.57 15.42
C TYR A 139 -9.24 -10.72 14.90
N GLU A 140 -9.63 -9.67 15.63
CA GLU A 140 -10.66 -8.72 15.18
C GLU A 140 -10.18 -7.94 13.95
N PHE A 141 -8.89 -7.60 13.90
CA PHE A 141 -8.28 -7.03 12.70
C PHE A 141 -8.22 -8.06 11.57
N GLU A 142 -7.85 -9.30 11.83
CA GLU A 142 -7.82 -10.36 10.81
C GLU A 142 -9.21 -10.56 10.17
N GLU A 143 -10.28 -10.53 10.95
CA GLU A 143 -11.66 -10.57 10.46
C GLU A 143 -12.04 -9.31 9.68
N GLN A 144 -11.75 -8.12 10.24
CA GLN A 144 -12.04 -6.84 9.57
C GLN A 144 -11.30 -6.70 8.23
N LEU A 145 -10.13 -7.32 8.11
CA LEU A 145 -9.20 -7.16 7.00
C LEU A 145 -9.18 -8.37 6.05
N VAL A 146 -10.08 -9.33 6.22
CA VAL A 146 -10.06 -10.64 5.53
C VAL A 146 -9.99 -10.55 4.00
N ASN A 147 -10.60 -9.53 3.40
CA ASN A 147 -10.63 -9.33 1.94
C ASN A 147 -9.70 -8.21 1.47
N THR A 148 -8.71 -7.84 2.28
CA THR A 148 -7.78 -6.75 1.97
C THR A 148 -6.37 -7.28 1.69
N ARG A 149 -5.40 -6.39 1.48
CA ARG A 149 -3.98 -6.77 1.33
C ARG A 149 -3.27 -7.04 2.66
N PHE A 150 -3.99 -7.11 3.78
CA PHE A 150 -3.40 -7.45 5.07
C PHE A 150 -3.37 -8.97 5.27
N LEU A 151 -2.24 -9.47 5.77
CA LEU A 151 -2.06 -10.88 6.01
C LEU A 151 -1.36 -11.13 7.34
N ARG A 152 -1.90 -12.08 8.11
CA ARG A 152 -1.25 -12.55 9.34
C ARG A 152 -0.01 -13.38 9.02
N ILE A 153 1.13 -12.95 9.55
CA ILE A 153 2.45 -13.58 9.29
C ILE A 153 3.09 -14.19 10.54
N SER A 154 2.54 -13.88 11.73
CA SER A 154 2.95 -14.45 13.01
C SER A 154 1.77 -14.49 14.00
N LYS A 155 1.99 -15.06 15.20
CA LYS A 155 1.00 -15.05 16.27
C LYS A 155 0.57 -13.62 16.64
N ASN A 156 1.47 -12.66 16.56
CA ASN A 156 1.27 -11.30 17.02
C ASN A 156 1.44 -10.25 15.92
N PHE A 157 1.42 -10.63 14.63
CA PHE A 157 1.75 -9.71 13.54
C PHE A 157 0.89 -9.92 12.28
N ILE A 158 0.30 -8.83 11.78
CA ILE A 158 -0.41 -8.74 10.49
C ILE A 158 0.30 -7.67 9.65
N VAL A 159 0.70 -8.01 8.43
CA VAL A 159 1.43 -7.09 7.54
C VAL A 159 0.55 -6.65 6.39
N ASN A 160 0.66 -5.39 5.96
CA ASN A 160 0.13 -4.95 4.68
C ASN A 160 1.05 -5.43 3.54
N THR A 161 0.58 -6.39 2.75
CA THR A 161 1.37 -6.95 1.66
C THR A 161 1.60 -5.98 0.50
N SER A 162 0.81 -4.90 0.38
CA SER A 162 1.09 -3.83 -0.60
C SER A 162 2.35 -3.03 -0.27
N LYS A 163 2.82 -3.10 0.98
CA LYS A 163 3.99 -2.38 1.49
C LYS A 163 5.25 -3.25 1.54
N ILE A 164 5.18 -4.49 1.06
CA ILE A 164 6.34 -5.39 0.96
C ILE A 164 7.06 -5.10 -0.36
N GLU A 165 8.34 -4.73 -0.29
CA GLU A 165 9.17 -4.49 -1.47
C GLU A 165 9.79 -5.77 -2.01
N ASN A 166 10.27 -6.63 -1.10
CA ASN A 166 10.91 -7.89 -1.46
C ASN A 166 10.76 -8.91 -0.36
N VAL A 167 10.91 -10.18 -0.74
CA VAL A 167 10.84 -11.32 0.16
C VAL A 167 12.00 -12.27 -0.14
N LYS A 168 12.68 -12.75 0.89
CA LYS A 168 13.71 -13.79 0.78
C LYS A 168 13.36 -15.00 1.63
N ALA A 169 13.53 -16.20 1.07
CA ALA A 169 13.43 -17.43 1.82
C ALA A 169 14.62 -17.56 2.78
N LEU A 170 14.35 -18.02 4.00
CA LEU A 170 15.37 -18.31 5.00
C LEU A 170 15.60 -19.82 5.10
N ILE A 171 16.81 -20.22 5.44
CA ILE A 171 17.25 -21.64 5.54
C ILE A 171 16.34 -22.45 6.47
N ASN A 172 15.75 -21.80 7.48
CA ASN A 172 14.85 -22.42 8.44
C ASN A 172 13.40 -22.53 7.93
N GLY A 173 13.12 -22.41 6.63
CA GLY A 173 11.76 -22.53 6.08
C GLY A 173 10.82 -21.38 6.48
N ARG A 174 11.38 -20.23 6.89
CA ARG A 174 10.66 -18.97 7.09
C ARG A 174 10.92 -18.04 5.91
N PHE A 175 10.22 -16.91 5.89
CA PHE A 175 10.55 -15.81 4.99
C PHE A 175 10.90 -14.56 5.79
N GLU A 176 11.83 -13.75 5.28
CA GLU A 176 12.01 -12.36 5.67
C GLU A 176 11.39 -11.49 4.57
N ALA A 177 10.48 -10.60 4.94
CA ALA A 177 9.91 -9.58 4.05
C ALA A 177 10.49 -8.22 4.43
N SER A 178 10.97 -7.48 3.44
CA SER A 178 11.42 -6.10 3.59
C SER A 178 10.28 -5.17 3.21
N LEU A 179 9.94 -4.22 4.08
CA LEU A 179 8.88 -3.25 3.89
C LEU A 179 9.41 -1.97 3.23
N SER A 180 8.50 -1.16 2.68
CA SER A 180 8.81 0.12 2.01
C SER A 180 9.52 1.16 2.88
N ASN A 181 9.44 1.05 4.20
CA ASN A 181 10.18 1.90 5.14
C ASN A 181 11.56 1.32 5.53
N GLY A 182 11.97 0.21 4.91
CA GLY A 182 13.22 -0.50 5.19
C GLY A 182 13.16 -1.48 6.37
N GLU A 183 12.04 -1.57 7.08
CA GLU A 183 11.88 -2.56 8.14
C GLU A 183 11.81 -3.99 7.62
N LYS A 184 12.15 -4.95 8.49
CA LYS A 184 12.20 -6.37 8.14
C LYS A 184 11.36 -7.19 9.10
N VAL A 185 10.42 -7.94 8.54
CA VAL A 185 9.48 -8.77 9.30
C VAL A 185 9.63 -10.24 8.92
N ILE A 186 9.44 -11.13 9.90
CA ILE A 186 9.58 -12.57 9.70
C ILE A 186 8.20 -13.22 9.55
N VAL A 187 8.00 -13.90 8.42
CA VAL A 187 6.87 -14.81 8.23
C VAL A 187 7.20 -16.14 8.89
N ASN A 188 6.51 -16.45 9.97
CA ASN A 188 6.71 -17.68 10.72
C ASN A 188 6.21 -18.91 9.95
N ARG A 189 6.86 -20.06 10.15
CA ARG A 189 6.59 -21.33 9.44
C ARG A 189 5.10 -21.67 9.31
N HIS A 190 4.37 -21.51 10.41
CA HIS A 190 2.92 -21.76 10.46
C HIS A 190 2.13 -20.95 9.41
N TYR A 191 2.55 -19.71 9.15
CA TYR A 191 1.88 -18.77 8.26
C TYR A 191 2.43 -18.81 6.83
N VAL A 192 3.54 -19.50 6.58
CA VAL A 192 4.18 -19.57 5.25
C VAL A 192 3.24 -20.10 4.18
N LYS A 193 2.41 -21.11 4.49
CA LYS A 193 1.47 -21.67 3.50
C LYS A 193 0.46 -20.62 3.03
N SER A 194 -0.12 -19.88 3.97
CA SER A 194 -1.05 -18.78 3.66
C SER A 194 -0.33 -17.66 2.91
N PHE A 195 0.86 -17.27 3.38
CA PHE A 195 1.69 -16.26 2.75
C PHE A 195 2.01 -16.56 1.29
N ARG A 196 2.44 -17.79 0.97
CA ARG A 196 2.71 -18.19 -0.42
C ARG A 196 1.48 -18.03 -1.29
N LYS A 197 0.35 -18.62 -0.87
CA LYS A 197 -0.92 -18.59 -1.61
C LYS A 197 -1.39 -17.16 -1.92
N HIS A 198 -1.22 -16.24 -0.97
CA HIS A 198 -1.73 -14.87 -1.10
C HIS A 198 -0.74 -13.89 -1.73
N PHE A 199 0.58 -14.11 -1.58
CA PHE A 199 1.60 -13.16 -2.03
C PHE A 199 2.41 -13.63 -3.25
N LEU A 200 2.67 -14.93 -3.40
CA LEU A 200 3.51 -15.47 -4.47
C LEU A 200 2.74 -16.19 -5.58
N GLY A 201 1.45 -16.46 -5.37
CA GLY A 201 0.61 -17.30 -6.26
C GLY A 201 0.71 -18.79 -5.94
#